data_AF-A0A7Y5TA74-F1
#
_entry.id   AF-A0A7Y5TA74-F1
#
_cell.length_a   1.000
_cell.length_b   1.000
_cell.length_c   1.000
_cell.angle_alpha   90.00
_cell.angle_beta   90.00
_cell.angle_gamma   90.00
#
_symmetry.space_group_name_H-M   'P 1'
#
loop_
_entity.id
_entity.type
_entity.pdbx_description
1 polymer ?
#
loop_
_entity_poly.entity_id
_entity_poly.type
_entity_poly.pdbx_seq_one_letter_code
_entity_poly.pdbx_strand_id
1 'polypeptide(L)' 'MAELVRTNEPGLIAVIESLLTGAGIPYQVTDRNMSVLEGSIGAIQKRVLVPDEQETAARELLTDADLGDWLR' A
#
# COMPACT_ATOMS: atom_id res chain seq x y z
N MET A 1 -5.59 -2.88 11.66
CA MET A 1 -4.62 -2.71 10.55
C MET A 1 -5.44 -2.74 9.29
N ALA A 2 -5.72 -1.56 8.76
CA ALA A 2 -6.53 -1.33 7.59
C ALA A 2 -5.72 -1.51 6.31
N GLU A 3 -6.30 -2.10 5.26
CA GLU A 3 -5.71 -2.12 3.93
C GLU A 3 -6.11 -0.84 3.18
N LEU A 4 -5.12 -0.11 2.66
CA LEU A 4 -5.36 1.05 1.80
C LEU A 4 -5.37 0.65 0.33
N VAL A 5 -4.27 0.04 -0.11
CA VAL A 5 -4.02 -0.23 -1.54
C VAL A 5 -3.41 -1.62 -1.70
N ARG A 6 -3.82 -2.30 -2.76
CA ARG A 6 -3.25 -3.57 -3.21
C ARG A 6 -2.75 -3.43 -4.64
N THR A 7 -1.43 -3.41 -4.81
CA THR A 7 -0.80 -3.21 -6.13
C THR A 7 0.52 -3.98 -6.25
N ASN A 8 0.89 -4.28 -7.49
CA ASN A 8 2.19 -4.84 -7.87
C ASN A 8 3.14 -3.78 -8.42
N GLU A 9 2.67 -2.54 -8.63
CA GLU A 9 3.44 -1.51 -9.29
C GLU A 9 4.41 -0.84 -8.30
N PRO A 10 5.73 -1.07 -8.43
CA PRO A 10 6.69 -0.56 -7.46
C PRO A 10 6.72 0.97 -7.40
N GLY A 11 6.44 1.65 -8.52
CA GLY A 11 6.36 3.11 -8.57
C GLY A 11 5.21 3.66 -7.72
N LEU A 12 4.02 3.05 -7.82
CA LEU A 12 2.87 3.45 -7.03
C LEU A 12 3.10 3.22 -5.53
N ILE A 13 3.70 2.07 -5.17
CA ILE A 13 4.03 1.76 -3.78
C ILE A 13 4.98 2.83 -3.23
N ALA A 14 6.06 3.16 -3.95
CA ALA A 14 7.01 4.18 -3.52
C ALA A 14 6.36 5.56 -3.32
N VAL A 15 5.42 5.95 -4.18
CA VAL A 15 4.67 7.20 -4.03
C VAL A 15 3.81 7.18 -2.76
N ILE A 16 3.05 6.11 -2.54
CA ILE A 16 2.21 5.95 -1.34
C ILE A 16 3.06 5.98 -0.07
N GLU A 17 4.18 5.25 -0.05
CA GLU A 17 5.12 5.24 1.07
C GLU A 17 5.65 6.65 1.37
N SER A 18 6.01 7.41 0.33
CA SER A 18 6.49 8.79 0.49
C SER A 18 5.40 9.73 1.02
N LEU A 19 4.16 9.58 0.57
CA LEU A 19 3.02 10.37 1.07
C LEU A 19 2.76 10.08 2.55
N LEU A 20 2.66 8.80 2.91
CA LEU A 20 2.41 8.38 4.29
C LEU A 20 3.55 8.80 5.22
N THR A 21 4.80 8.66 4.78
CA THR A 21 5.98 9.15 5.52
C THR A 21 5.93 10.67 5.71
N GLY A 22 5.63 11.43 4.65
CA GLY A 22 5.53 12.90 4.72
C GLY A 22 4.42 13.39 5.66
N ALA A 23 3.32 12.63 5.76
CA ALA A 23 2.22 12.91 6.67
C ALA A 23 2.43 12.37 8.10
N GLY A 24 3.54 11.66 8.36
CA GLY A 24 3.81 11.05 9.66
C GLY A 24 2.89 9.86 9.98
N ILE A 25 2.29 9.23 8.96
CA ILE A 25 1.38 8.10 9.10
C ILE A 25 2.20 6.81 9.08
N PRO A 26 2.32 6.07 10.20
CA PRO A 26 2.88 4.72 10.21
C PRO A 26 2.15 3.80 9.22
N TYR A 27 2.92 3.03 8.47
CA TYR A 27 2.40 2.10 7.48
C TYR A 27 3.24 0.81 7.46
N GLN A 28 2.68 -0.24 6.87
CA GLN A 28 3.36 -1.51 6.65
C GLN A 28 3.05 -2.03 5.25
N VAL A 29 4.09 -2.37 4.49
CA VAL A 29 3.95 -3.05 3.21
C VAL A 29 4.09 -4.55 3.42
N THR A 30 3.01 -5.30 3.23
CA THR A 30 3.06 -6.77 3.29
C THR A 30 3.05 -7.36 1.89
N ASP A 31 3.91 -8.35 1.70
CA ASP A 31 3.94 -9.21 0.53
C ASP A 31 3.30 -10.55 0.94
N ARG A 32 2.09 -10.85 0.47
CA ARG A 32 1.50 -12.20 0.67
C ARG A 32 2.00 -13.08 -0.48
N ASN A 33 3.21 -13.64 -0.36
CA ASN A 33 3.54 -15.06 -0.56
C ASN A 33 5.01 -15.25 -0.95
N MET A 34 5.90 -15.39 0.03
CA MET A 34 7.27 -15.86 -0.19
C MET A 34 7.27 -17.40 -0.31
N SER A 35 7.10 -17.89 -1.53
CA SER A 35 7.49 -19.27 -1.89
C SER A 35 8.23 -19.23 -3.21
N VAL A 36 9.49 -18.81 -3.12
CA VAL A 36 10.53 -19.02 -4.14
C VAL A 36 10.92 -20.49 -4.06
N LEU A 37 10.14 -21.36 -4.70
CA LEU A 37 10.63 -22.65 -5.14
C LEU A 37 9.98 -22.91 -6.50
N GLU A 38 10.79 -22.76 -7.55
CA GLU A 38 10.51 -23.17 -8.93
C GLU A 38 9.30 -22.54 -9.64
N GLY A 39 9.56 -21.46 -10.37
CA GLY A 39 9.10 -21.42 -11.77
C GLY A 39 7.70 -20.89 -12.06
N SER A 40 7.13 -19.99 -11.26
CA SER A 40 5.94 -19.24 -11.67
C SER A 40 6.04 -17.77 -11.32
N ILE A 41 6.02 -16.92 -12.36
CA ILE A 41 5.84 -15.47 -12.29
C ILE A 41 4.41 -15.20 -11.77
N GLY A 42 4.18 -15.45 -10.49
CA GLY A 42 2.97 -15.05 -9.79
C GLY A 42 3.16 -13.60 -9.35
N ALA A 43 2.45 -12.66 -9.96
CA ALA A 43 2.53 -11.25 -9.63
C ALA A 43 2.24 -11.04 -8.12
N ILE A 44 3.28 -10.74 -7.35
CA ILE A 44 3.27 -10.78 -5.90
C ILE A 44 2.57 -9.53 -5.34
N GLN A 45 1.23 -9.59 -5.19
CA GLN A 45 0.43 -8.43 -4.81
C GLN A 45 0.82 -7.92 -3.42
N LYS A 46 1.56 -6.82 -3.40
CA LYS A 46 1.90 -6.08 -2.19
C LYS A 46 0.67 -5.31 -1.71
N ARG A 47 0.52 -5.23 -0.40
CA ARG A 47 -0.58 -4.51 0.27
C ARG A 47 0.02 -3.46 1.18
N VAL A 48 -0.45 -2.22 1.06
CA VAL A 48 -0.09 -1.14 1.98
C VAL A 48 -1.14 -1.10 3.07
N LEU A 49 -0.70 -1.29 4.30
CA LEU A 49 -1.53 -1.33 5.50
C LEU A 49 -1.21 -0.14 6.39
N VAL A 50 -2.21 0.39 7.09
CA VAL A 50 -2.05 1.43 8.12
C VAL A 50 -2.76 1.03 9.42
N PRO A 51 -2.46 1.65 10.56
CA PRO A 51 -3.27 1.51 11.76
C PRO A 51 -4.73 1.88 11.49
N ASP A 52 -5.66 1.18 12.13
CA ASP A 52 -7.11 1.43 11.99
C ASP A 52 -7.47 2.88 12.30
N GLU A 53 -6.84 3.44 13.35
CA GLU A 53 -7.03 4.82 13.79
C GLU A 53 -6.61 5.87 12.73
N GLN A 54 -5.76 5.48 11.77
CA GLN A 54 -5.29 6.37 10.70
C GLN A 54 -5.84 6.01 9.32
N GLU A 55 -6.75 5.03 9.23
CA GLU A 55 -7.35 4.62 7.96
C GLU A 55 -7.99 5.83 7.26
N THR A 56 -8.87 6.56 7.93
CA THR A 56 -9.58 7.71 7.36
C THR A 56 -8.60 8.77 6.86
N ALA A 57 -7.65 9.18 7.72
CA ALA A 57 -6.67 10.21 7.37
C ALA A 57 -5.79 9.79 6.18
N ALA A 58 -5.39 8.52 6.13
CA ALA A 58 -4.59 8.01 5.04
C ALA A 58 -5.40 7.90 3.73
N ARG A 59 -6.68 7.50 3.78
CA ARG A 59 -7.57 7.49 2.61
C ARG A 59 -7.80 8.89 2.07
N GLU A 60 -8.00 9.87 2.94
CA GLU A 60 -8.14 11.27 2.53
C GLU A 60 -6.85 11.79 1.88
N LEU A 61 -5.69 11.50 2.46
CA LEU A 61 -4.38 11.85 1.90
C LEU A 61 -4.17 11.26 0.49
N LEU A 62 -4.51 9.98 0.30
CA LEU A 62 -4.40 9.34 -1.02
C LEU A 62 -5.39 9.96 -2.01
N THR A 63 -6.59 10.33 -1.56
CA THR A 63 -7.61 10.96 -2.42
C THR A 63 -7.16 12.37 -2.85
N ASP A 64 -6.59 13.16 -1.96
CA ASP A 64 -6.03 14.49 -2.25
C ASP A 64 -4.86 14.41 -3.25
N ALA A 65 -4.10 13.32 -3.21
CA ALA A 65 -3.00 13.04 -4.13
C ALA A 65 -3.43 12.41 -5.47
N ASP A 66 -4.72 12.42 -5.82
CA ASP A 66 -5.28 11.80 -7.04
C ASP A 66 -5.09 10.26 -7.11
N LEU A 67 -4.86 9.63 -5.95
CA LEU A 67 -4.72 8.17 -5.81
C LEU A 67 -5.98 7.48 -5.26
N GLY A 68 -7.11 8.20 -5.18
CA GLY A 68 -8.37 7.70 -4.63
C GLY A 68 -8.89 6.44 -5.34
N ASP A 69 -8.68 6.33 -6.66
CA ASP A 69 -9.07 5.15 -7.46
C ASP A 69 -8.34 3.85 -7.09
N TRP A 70 -7.21 3.96 -6.36
CA TRP A 70 -6.43 2.81 -5.91
C TRP A 70 -6.85 2.29 -4.54
N LEU A 71 -7.72 3.02 -3.83
CA LEU A 71 -8.21 2.65 -2.52
C LEU A 71 -9.13 1.42 -2.60
N ARG A 72 -9.00 0.53 -1.62
CA ARG A 72 -9.83 -0.69 -1.51
C ARG A 72 -10.92 -0.61 -0.45
#